data_AF-A0A0C9YDF4-F1
#
_entry.id   AF-A0A0C9YDF4-F1
#
_cell.length_a   1.000
_cell.length_b   1.000
_cell.length_c   1.000
_cell.angle_alpha   90.00
_cell.angle_beta   90.00
_cell.angle_gamma   90.00
#
_symmetry.space_group_name_H-M   'P 1'
#
loop_
_entity.id
_entity.type
_entity.pdbx_description
1 polymer ?
#
loop_
_entity_poly.entity_id
_entity_poly.type
_entity_poly.pdbx_seq_one_letter_code
_entity_poly.pdbx_strand_id
1 'polypeptide(L)'
;AKKTPEQYQEELLTLKLEDNEVATTKEVNGTNAWTHVIWARETLRLAKVAGVEKDIGLVWVVHKKLPKVVRKLLKKKCNTFEDLAKEVREPDVEELQKEKEDIDEHRKEEEEREKRVMQQQKVSLADITMRMQ
;
A
#
# COMPACT_ATOMS: atom_id res chain seq x y z
N ALA A 1 -17.38 -9.02 -27.11
CA ALA A 1 -16.07 -9.66 -27.33
C ALA A 1 -15.53 -10.17 -26.01
N LYS A 2 -14.83 -11.31 -25.98
CA LYS A 2 -14.15 -11.81 -24.78
C LYS A 2 -12.87 -11.00 -24.57
N LYS A 3 -12.56 -10.62 -23.32
CA LYS A 3 -11.34 -9.86 -23.02
C LYS A 3 -10.09 -10.67 -23.38
N THR A 4 -9.04 -9.99 -23.86
CA THR A 4 -7.75 -10.61 -24.19
C THR A 4 -6.85 -10.72 -22.95
N PRO A 5 -5.81 -11.57 -22.98
CA PRO A 5 -4.82 -11.63 -21.89
C PRO A 5 -4.20 -10.27 -21.55
N GLU A 6 -3.92 -9.44 -22.55
CA GLU A 6 -3.32 -8.11 -22.40
C GLU A 6 -4.26 -7.16 -21.64
N GLN A 7 -5.58 -7.24 -21.91
CA GLN A 7 -6.58 -6.46 -21.19
C GLN A 7 -6.68 -6.89 -19.72
N TYR A 8 -6.56 -8.18 -19.44
CA TYR A 8 -6.49 -8.66 -18.06
C TYR A 8 -5.20 -8.25 -17.35
N GLN A 9 -4.07 -8.19 -18.06
CA GLN A 9 -2.82 -7.67 -17.52
C GLN A 9 -2.92 -6.16 -17.24
N GLU A 10 -3.61 -5.39 -18.09
CA GLU A 10 -3.89 -3.97 -17.82
C GLU A 10 -4.76 -3.80 -16.56
N GLU A 11 -5.82 -4.61 -16.41
CA GLU A 11 -6.63 -4.66 -15.19
C GLU A 11 -5.79 -5.02 -13.96
N LEU A 12 -4.89 -6.00 -14.07
CA LEU A 12 -3.97 -6.38 -12.99
C LEU A 12 -3.08 -5.20 -12.57
N LEU A 13 -2.59 -4.43 -13.54
CA LEU A 13 -1.69 -3.29 -13.29
C LEU A 13 -2.43 -2.06 -12.77
N THR A 14 -3.72 -1.93 -13.04
CA THR A 14 -4.58 -0.81 -12.59
C THR A 14 -5.31 -1.14 -11.28
N LEU A 15 -5.43 -2.42 -10.91
CA LEU A 15 -5.99 -2.85 -9.64
C LEU A 15 -5.21 -2.27 -8.45
N LYS A 16 -5.92 -1.55 -7.59
CA LYS A 16 -5.36 -0.86 -6.43
C LYS A 16 -6.04 -1.30 -5.15
N LEU A 17 -5.26 -1.37 -4.08
CA LEU A 17 -5.73 -1.39 -2.69
C LEU A 17 -5.35 -0.05 -2.10
N GLU A 18 -6.33 0.77 -1.75
CA GLU A 18 -6.05 2.10 -1.20
C GLU A 18 -5.58 2.02 0.25
N ASP A 19 -4.72 2.95 0.67
CA ASP A 19 -4.18 2.98 2.05
C ASP A 19 -5.29 3.07 3.11
N ASN A 20 -6.35 3.83 2.81
CA ASN A 20 -7.51 3.99 3.70
C ASN A 20 -8.43 2.76 3.72
N GLU A 21 -8.35 1.90 2.70
CA GLU A 21 -9.14 0.68 2.59
C GLU A 21 -8.47 -0.51 3.30
N VAL A 22 -7.19 -0.42 3.68
CA VAL A 22 -6.52 -1.51 4.40
C VAL A 22 -7.22 -1.78 5.74
N ALA A 23 -7.36 -3.06 6.08
CA ALA A 23 -8.02 -3.52 7.29
C ALA A 23 -9.47 -3.03 7.45
N THR A 24 -10.17 -2.84 6.33
CA THR A 24 -11.63 -2.61 6.32
C THR A 24 -12.35 -3.79 5.68
N THR A 25 -13.65 -3.91 5.95
CA THR A 25 -14.51 -4.92 5.31
C THR A 25 -15.35 -4.27 4.22
N LYS A 26 -15.64 -5.04 3.17
CA LYS A 26 -16.68 -4.71 2.19
C LYS A 26 -17.53 -5.94 1.90
N GLU A 27 -18.79 -5.70 1.57
CA GLU A 27 -19.71 -6.77 1.18
C GLU A 27 -19.39 -7.24 -0.24
N VAL A 28 -19.17 -8.55 -0.39
CA VAL A 28 -19.02 -9.22 -1.68
C VAL A 28 -19.94 -10.42 -1.71
N ASN A 29 -20.90 -10.44 -2.63
CA ASN A 29 -21.90 -11.51 -2.76
C ASN A 29 -22.63 -11.82 -1.44
N GLY A 30 -23.04 -10.79 -0.70
CA GLY A 30 -23.72 -10.93 0.59
C GLY A 30 -22.85 -11.40 1.75
N THR A 31 -21.52 -11.47 1.57
CA THR A 31 -20.57 -11.81 2.63
C THR A 31 -19.58 -10.66 2.86
N ASN A 32 -19.42 -10.24 4.11
CA ASN A 32 -18.37 -9.30 4.46
C ASN A 32 -17.01 -9.98 4.39
N ALA A 33 -16.11 -9.40 3.60
CA ALA A 33 -14.74 -9.85 3.51
C ALA A 33 -13.77 -8.67 3.61
N TRP A 34 -12.59 -8.92 4.15
CA TRP A 34 -11.55 -7.92 4.26
C TRP A 34 -11.07 -7.48 2.87
N THR A 35 -10.91 -6.18 2.68
CA THR A 35 -10.49 -5.56 1.41
C THR A 35 -9.17 -6.12 0.88
N HIS A 36 -8.18 -6.33 1.75
CA HIS A 36 -6.87 -6.91 1.39
C HIS A 36 -7.00 -8.37 0.93
N VAL A 37 -7.92 -9.15 1.52
CA VAL A 37 -8.24 -10.52 1.07
C VAL A 37 -8.90 -10.51 -0.30
N ILE A 38 -9.83 -9.57 -0.52
CA ILE A 38 -10.52 -9.42 -1.81
C ILE A 38 -9.53 -9.00 -2.89
N TRP A 39 -8.69 -8.02 -2.62
CA TRP A 39 -7.61 -7.60 -3.50
C TRP A 39 -6.71 -8.79 -3.86
N ALA A 40 -6.25 -9.56 -2.86
CA ALA A 40 -5.38 -10.72 -3.10
C ALA A 40 -6.05 -11.82 -3.93
N ARG A 41 -7.38 -11.98 -3.82
CA ARG A 41 -8.14 -12.92 -4.68
C ARG A 41 -8.21 -12.43 -6.11
N GLU A 42 -8.50 -11.15 -6.29
CA GLU A 42 -8.65 -10.55 -7.61
C GLU A 42 -7.32 -10.44 -8.35
N THR A 43 -6.26 -10.01 -7.68
CA THR A 43 -4.88 -10.00 -8.21
C THR A 43 -4.49 -11.38 -8.76
N LEU A 44 -4.72 -12.44 -7.96
CA LEU A 44 -4.40 -13.81 -8.39
C LEU A 44 -5.28 -14.25 -9.57
N ARG A 45 -6.57 -13.92 -9.55
CA ARG A 45 -7.49 -14.25 -10.64
C ARG A 45 -7.04 -13.59 -11.94
N LEU A 46 -6.73 -12.30 -11.91
CA LEU A 46 -6.28 -11.51 -13.07
C LEU A 46 -4.96 -12.05 -13.63
N ALA A 47 -3.98 -12.35 -12.76
CA ALA A 47 -2.71 -12.94 -13.18
C ALA A 47 -2.90 -14.28 -13.90
N LYS A 48 -3.81 -15.14 -13.40
CA LYS A 48 -4.12 -16.44 -14.03
C LYS A 48 -4.80 -16.29 -15.38
N VAL A 49 -5.78 -15.40 -15.51
CA VAL A 49 -6.48 -15.22 -16.81
C VAL A 49 -5.63 -14.47 -17.84
N ALA A 50 -4.62 -13.71 -17.39
CA ALA A 50 -3.61 -13.11 -18.24
C ALA A 50 -2.44 -14.07 -18.57
N GLY A 51 -2.30 -15.19 -17.86
CA GLY A 51 -1.21 -16.17 -18.06
C GLY A 51 0.15 -15.68 -17.57
N VAL A 52 0.18 -14.81 -16.55
CA VAL A 52 1.40 -14.16 -16.02
C VAL A 52 1.66 -14.53 -14.56
N GLU A 53 1.08 -15.62 -14.06
CA GLU A 53 1.13 -16.00 -12.64
C GLU A 53 2.55 -16.23 -12.10
N LYS A 54 3.51 -16.54 -13.00
CA LYS A 54 4.93 -16.76 -12.69
C LYS A 54 5.85 -15.62 -13.17
N ASP A 55 5.30 -14.52 -13.67
CA ASP A 55 6.10 -13.37 -14.11
C ASP A 55 6.61 -12.59 -12.88
N ILE A 56 7.87 -12.84 -12.51
CA ILE A 56 8.53 -12.23 -11.36
C ILE A 56 8.60 -10.70 -11.49
N GLY A 57 8.76 -10.18 -12.72
CA GLY A 57 8.82 -8.75 -12.98
C GLY A 57 7.49 -8.08 -12.65
N LEU A 58 6.38 -8.66 -13.11
CA LEU A 58 5.04 -8.18 -12.81
C LEU A 58 4.67 -8.35 -11.33
N VAL A 59 5.08 -9.46 -10.70
CA VAL A 59 4.92 -9.63 -9.24
C VAL A 59 5.60 -8.49 -8.49
N TRP A 60 6.83 -8.12 -8.87
CA TRP A 60 7.55 -7.01 -8.22
C TRP A 60 6.86 -5.65 -8.44
N VAL A 61 6.37 -5.39 -9.65
CA VAL A 61 5.62 -4.17 -9.97
C VAL A 61 4.35 -4.06 -9.13
N VAL A 62 3.56 -5.14 -9.03
CA VAL A 62 2.33 -5.15 -8.24
C VAL A 62 2.63 -5.06 -6.74
N HIS A 63 3.65 -5.78 -6.25
CA HIS A 63 4.11 -5.69 -4.87
C HIS A 63 4.50 -4.26 -4.49
N LYS A 64 5.19 -3.52 -5.38
CA LYS A 64 5.57 -2.12 -5.13
C LYS A 64 4.38 -1.17 -5.01
N LYS A 65 3.23 -1.49 -5.61
CA LYS A 65 2.00 -0.68 -5.56
C LYS A 65 1.17 -0.90 -4.30
N LEU A 66 1.48 -1.92 -3.50
CA LEU A 66 0.76 -2.17 -2.25
C LEU A 66 0.96 -1.02 -1.24
N PRO A 67 -0.07 -0.76 -0.41
CA PRO A 67 0.03 0.11 0.76
C PRO A 67 1.26 -0.18 1.62
N LYS A 68 1.87 0.87 2.18
CA LYS A 68 3.07 0.74 3.02
C LYS A 68 2.82 -0.19 4.22
N VAL A 69 1.65 -0.07 4.84
CA VAL A 69 1.19 -0.92 5.95
C VAL A 69 1.20 -2.40 5.58
N VAL A 70 0.69 -2.77 4.39
CA VAL A 70 0.71 -4.17 3.93
C VAL A 70 2.13 -4.61 3.63
N ARG A 71 2.91 -3.80 2.88
CA ARG A 71 4.28 -4.16 2.46
C ARG A 71 5.22 -4.44 3.63
N LYS A 72 5.10 -3.70 4.74
CA LYS A 72 5.94 -3.89 5.92
C LYS A 72 5.68 -5.23 6.61
N LEU A 73 4.46 -5.76 6.50
CA LEU A 73 4.06 -7.03 7.11
C LEU A 73 4.33 -8.25 6.21
N LEU A 74 4.71 -8.04 4.94
CA LEU A 74 5.14 -9.13 4.06
C LEU A 74 6.53 -9.62 4.49
N LYS A 75 6.58 -10.83 5.06
CA LYS A 75 7.80 -11.41 5.64
C LYS A 75 8.60 -12.21 4.62
N LYS A 76 7.95 -12.72 3.57
CA LYS A 76 8.57 -13.60 2.58
C LYS A 76 8.73 -12.92 1.22
N LYS A 77 9.78 -13.32 0.50
CA LYS A 77 9.97 -12.93 -0.90
C LYS A 77 8.87 -13.59 -1.74
N CYS A 78 8.10 -12.78 -2.46
CA CYS A 78 7.07 -13.25 -3.37
C CYS A 78 7.67 -13.42 -4.77
N ASN A 79 7.75 -14.65 -5.28
CA ASN A 79 8.24 -14.91 -6.65
C ASN A 79 7.10 -15.20 -7.63
N THR A 80 5.91 -15.51 -7.12
CA THR A 80 4.70 -15.76 -7.90
C THR A 80 3.53 -14.93 -7.39
N PHE A 81 2.48 -14.81 -8.20
CA PHE A 81 1.24 -14.19 -7.74
C PHE A 81 0.53 -15.02 -6.67
N GLU A 82 0.71 -16.35 -6.65
CA GLU A 82 0.28 -17.20 -5.53
C GLU A 82 0.97 -16.82 -4.22
N ASP A 83 2.29 -16.65 -4.23
CA ASP A 83 3.04 -16.24 -3.04
C ASP A 83 2.54 -14.88 -2.55
N LEU A 84 2.43 -13.91 -3.47
CA LEU A 84 1.96 -12.56 -3.14
C LEU A 84 0.55 -12.57 -2.56
N ALA A 85 -0.37 -13.29 -3.20
CA ALA A 85 -1.75 -13.38 -2.73
C ALA A 85 -1.86 -14.09 -1.38
N LYS A 86 -0.98 -15.04 -1.09
CA LYS A 86 -0.92 -15.71 0.20
C LYS A 86 -0.39 -14.75 1.26
N GLU A 87 0.77 -14.14 1.04
CA GLU A 87 1.40 -13.23 2.00
C GLU A 87 0.53 -12.00 2.30
N VAL A 88 -0.27 -11.50 1.36
CA VAL A 88 -1.18 -10.36 1.63
C VAL A 88 -2.40 -10.77 2.48
N ARG A 89 -2.76 -12.06 2.52
CA ARG A 89 -3.89 -12.57 3.32
C ARG A 89 -3.49 -13.07 4.71
N GLU A 90 -2.19 -13.32 4.92
CA GLU A 90 -1.67 -13.88 6.18
C GLU A 90 -1.68 -12.89 7.37
N PRO A 91 -1.40 -11.58 7.21
CA PRO A 91 -1.36 -10.64 8.32
C PRO A 91 -2.68 -10.61 9.10
N ASP A 92 -2.56 -10.56 10.42
CA ASP A 92 -3.72 -10.31 11.28
C ASP A 92 -4.24 -8.89 11.03
N VAL A 93 -5.55 -8.73 11.14
CA VAL A 93 -6.20 -7.42 11.06
C VAL A 93 -5.72 -6.51 12.18
N GLU A 94 -5.48 -7.04 13.38
CA GLU A 94 -4.93 -6.29 14.50
C GLU A 94 -3.50 -5.82 14.20
N GLU A 95 -2.67 -6.66 13.56
CA GLU A 95 -1.33 -6.27 13.11
C GLU A 95 -1.40 -5.15 12.05
N LEU A 96 -2.34 -5.25 11.10
CA LEU A 96 -2.55 -4.22 10.07
C LEU A 96 -3.03 -2.90 10.67
N GLN A 97 -3.92 -2.93 11.65
CA GLN A 97 -4.42 -1.73 12.33
C GLN A 97 -3.31 -1.08 13.15
N LYS A 98 -2.56 -1.86 13.92
CA LYS A 98 -1.43 -1.36 14.69
C LYS A 98 -0.36 -0.72 13.81
N GLU A 99 0.05 -1.38 12.72
CA GLU A 99 1.05 -0.81 11.81
C GLU A 99 0.54 0.47 11.13
N LYS A 100 -0.78 0.58 10.89
CA LYS A 100 -1.38 1.82 10.39
C LYS A 100 -1.26 2.96 11.42
N GLU A 101 -1.55 2.68 12.69
CA GLU A 101 -1.38 3.63 13.79
C GLU A 101 0.08 4.07 13.93
N ASP A 102 1.02 3.12 13.94
CA ASP A 102 2.46 3.40 14.04
C ASP A 102 2.94 4.29 12.88
N ILE A 103 2.47 4.04 11.65
CA ILE A 103 2.79 4.88 10.48
C ILE A 103 2.20 6.29 10.63
N ASP A 104 0.97 6.40 11.12
CA ASP A 104 0.28 7.68 11.29
C ASP A 104 0.88 8.52 12.41
N GLU A 105 1.28 7.91 13.52
CA GLU A 105 2.00 8.56 14.62
C GLU A 105 3.36 9.08 14.15
N HIS A 106 4.17 8.24 13.51
CA HIS A 106 5.46 8.68 12.98
C HIS A 106 5.33 9.82 11.99
N ARG A 107 4.33 9.78 11.11
CA ARG A 107 4.06 10.89 10.18
C ARG A 107 3.74 12.18 10.92
N LYS A 108 2.90 12.14 11.96
CA LYS A 108 2.57 13.32 12.77
C LYS A 108 3.82 13.88 13.46
N GLU A 109 4.65 13.01 14.04
CA GLU A 109 5.90 13.41 14.70
C GLU A 109 6.88 14.09 13.73
N GLU A 110 7.01 13.58 12.49
CA GLU A 110 7.82 14.18 11.44
C GLU A 110 7.27 15.55 11.02
N GLU A 111 5.96 15.66 10.78
CA GLU A 111 5.32 16.93 10.43
C GLU A 111 5.50 17.99 11.53
N GLU A 112 5.38 17.60 12.80
CA GLU A 112 5.63 18.51 13.92
C GLU A 112 7.10 18.93 14.01
N ARG A 113 8.03 18.00 13.77
CA ARG A 113 9.47 18.30 13.75
C ARG A 113 9.78 19.30 12.64
N GLU A 114 9.25 19.09 11.44
CA GLU A 114 9.42 20.02 10.31
C GLU A 114 8.84 21.41 10.62
N LYS A 115 7.65 21.48 11.22
CA LYS A 115 7.05 22.75 11.67
C LYS A 115 7.95 23.49 12.65
N ARG A 116 8.51 22.79 13.66
CA ARG A 116 9.43 23.38 14.65
C ARG A 116 10.69 23.93 13.97
N VAL A 117 11.29 23.18 13.04
CA VAL A 117 12.48 23.60 12.29
C VAL A 117 12.18 24.83 11.45
N MET A 118 11.07 24.83 10.70
CA MET A 118 10.66 25.99 9.89
C MET A 118 10.42 27.23 10.74
N GLN A 119 9.82 27.09 11.93
CA GLN A 119 9.59 28.22 12.82
C GLN A 119 10.90 28.80 13.37
N GLN A 120 11.86 27.96 13.79
CA GLN A 120 13.18 28.42 14.21
C GLN A 120 13.94 29.14 13.09
N GLN A 121 13.90 28.62 11.86
CA GLN A 121 14.53 29.27 10.71
C GLN A 121 13.92 30.66 10.43
N LYS A 122 12.59 30.79 10.51
CA LYS A 122 11.91 32.08 10.33
C LYS A 122 12.30 33.10 11.40
N VAL A 123 12.37 32.69 12.67
CA VAL A 123 12.80 33.57 13.78
C VAL A 123 14.25 34.01 13.57
N SER A 124 15.15 33.08 13.28
CA SER A 124 16.57 33.38 13.02
C SER A 124 16.76 34.38 11.85
N LEU A 125 16.02 34.20 10.75
CA LEU A 125 16.06 35.11 9.61
C LEU A 125 15.55 36.52 9.96
N ALA A 126 14.47 36.61 10.74
CA ALA A 126 13.93 37.89 11.20
C ALA A 126 14.93 38.62 12.11
N ASP A 127 15.59 37.91 13.03
CA ASP A 127 16.59 38.48 13.93
C ASP A 127 17.82 39.00 13.18
N ILE A 128 18.29 38.28 12.16
CA ILE A 128 19.38 38.74 11.29
C ILE A 128 18.97 40.01 10.55
N THR A 129 17.76 40.03 9.98
CA THR A 129 17.25 41.19 9.22
C THR A 129 17.15 42.43 10.11
N MET A 130 16.68 42.27 11.35
CA MET A 130 16.57 43.38 12.32
C MET A 130 17.93 43.93 12.74
N ARG A 131 18.97 43.09 12.82
CA ARG A 131 20.34 43.52 13.17
C ARG A 131 21.10 44.23 12.03
N MET A 132 20.58 44.15 10.80
CA MET A 132 21.18 44.80 9.62
C MET A 132 20.55 46.18 9.30
N GLN A 133 19.55 46.60 10.06
CA GLN A 133 18.96 47.95 10.02
C GLN A 133 19.67 48.87 11.03
#